data_AF-A0A1H9WAC8-F1
#
_entry.id   AF-A0A1H9WAC8-F1
#
_cell.length_a   1.000
_cell.length_b   1.000
_cell.length_c   1.000
_cell.angle_alpha   90.00
_cell.angle_beta   90.00
_cell.angle_gamma   90.00
#
_symmetry.space_group_name_H-M   'P 1'
#
loop_
_entity.id
_entity.type
_entity.pdbx_description
1 polymer ?
#
loop_
_entity_poly.entity_id
_entity_poly.type
_entity_poly.pdbx_seq_one_letter_code
_entity_poly.pdbx_strand_id
1 'polypeptide(L)'
;MRHYIYSLQSEKDLEKITDDIYEQDMLESATSVVLELFSAGKHKDILQRLSDFLIEKYPELPVEAVFVTTSPVREDDDVDKTTLVMMILENSEVTDVGSKKFRSVSEAKQDPLSGVYTRTEIERVFVKLVEEAGVLNSALVLLDIDRLDQINVSLGHDAGDYVIRKTADIIKQILRDSDVIGRWESEKFMILLRDVDAESTTSVSERIREKIETEDFADVKDVTASFGATLITPGLSCEEIFEKADRALAMAKENGRNRFEML
;
A
#
# COMPACT_ATOMS: atom_id res chain seq x y z
N MET A 1 28.45 -11.96 4.51
CA MET A 1 27.54 -10.87 4.09
C MET A 1 28.16 -9.57 4.56
N ARG A 2 28.55 -8.69 3.65
CA ARG A 2 29.06 -7.35 4.01
C ARG A 2 27.90 -6.37 3.86
N HIS A 3 27.72 -5.52 4.87
CA HIS A 3 26.75 -4.44 4.84
C HIS A 3 27.53 -3.14 4.71
N TYR A 4 27.24 -2.40 3.64
CA TYR A 4 27.71 -1.04 3.47
C TYR A 4 26.54 -0.14 3.83
N ILE A 5 26.78 0.94 4.57
CA ILE A 5 25.77 1.89 5.01
C ILE A 5 26.25 3.26 4.58
N TYR A 6 25.46 3.93 3.74
CA TYR A 6 25.74 5.29 3.28
C TYR A 6 24.64 6.24 3.76
N SER A 7 25.00 7.47 4.07
CA SER A 7 24.06 8.54 4.41
C SER A 7 23.96 9.50 3.24
N LEU A 8 22.76 9.72 2.70
CA LEU A 8 22.53 10.73 1.66
C LEU A 8 21.87 11.97 2.24
N GLN A 9 22.50 13.13 2.00
CA GLN A 9 21.98 14.44 2.38
C GLN A 9 21.83 15.40 1.18
N SER A 10 22.40 15.06 0.02
CA SER A 10 22.38 15.86 -1.21
C SER A 10 22.61 15.02 -2.48
N GLU A 11 22.32 15.58 -3.67
CA GLU A 11 22.59 14.92 -4.95
C GLU A 11 24.08 14.60 -5.17
N LYS A 12 25.00 15.39 -4.58
CA LYS A 12 26.45 15.11 -4.68
C LYS A 12 26.87 13.84 -3.96
N ASP A 13 26.07 13.39 -2.99
CA ASP A 13 26.36 12.15 -2.27
C ASP A 13 26.08 10.91 -3.15
N LEU A 14 25.20 11.02 -4.17
CA LEU A 14 24.93 9.95 -5.12
C LEU A 14 26.14 9.64 -6.00
N GLU A 15 26.79 10.67 -6.53
CA GLU A 15 27.99 10.50 -7.36
C GLU A 15 29.10 9.82 -6.56
N LYS A 16 29.30 10.27 -5.31
CA LYS A 16 30.27 9.67 -4.40
C LYS A 16 29.97 8.21 -4.06
N ILE A 17 28.70 7.86 -3.79
CA ILE A 17 28.30 6.47 -3.53
C ILE A 17 28.54 5.61 -4.75
N THR A 18 28.23 6.13 -5.93
CA THR A 18 28.45 5.44 -7.21
C THR A 18 29.94 5.18 -7.43
N ASP A 19 30.78 6.16 -7.14
CA ASP A 19 32.24 6.03 -7.23
C ASP A 19 32.78 5.05 -6.17
N ASP A 20 32.27 5.08 -4.93
CA ASP A 20 32.66 4.17 -3.85
C ASP A 20 32.26 2.71 -4.16
N ILE A 21 31.10 2.48 -4.79
CA ILE A 21 30.66 1.15 -5.27
C ILE A 21 31.65 0.61 -6.33
N TYR A 22 32.18 1.50 -7.17
CA TYR A 22 33.10 1.16 -8.27
C TYR A 22 34.54 0.94 -7.80
N GLU A 23 35.09 1.83 -6.95
CA GLU A 23 36.49 1.75 -6.51
C GLU A 23 36.77 0.58 -5.56
N GLN A 24 35.75 0.08 -4.85
CA GLN A 24 35.91 -0.99 -3.85
C GLN A 24 35.57 -2.40 -4.37
N ASP A 25 35.38 -2.57 -5.69
CA ASP A 25 34.98 -3.86 -6.31
C ASP A 25 33.78 -4.52 -5.60
N MET A 26 32.87 -3.66 -5.12
CA MET A 26 31.78 -4.08 -4.24
C MET A 26 30.80 -4.97 -4.99
N LEU A 27 30.68 -4.81 -6.30
CA LEU A 27 29.75 -5.54 -7.15
C LEU A 27 30.18 -6.99 -7.43
N GLU A 28 31.46 -7.34 -7.27
CA GLU A 28 31.95 -8.72 -7.44
C GLU A 28 31.77 -9.59 -6.17
N SER A 29 31.39 -8.98 -5.04
CA SER A 29 31.27 -9.70 -3.75
C SER A 29 30.11 -9.27 -2.84
N ALA A 30 29.33 -8.26 -3.24
CA ALA A 30 28.20 -7.79 -2.47
C ALA A 30 26.97 -8.66 -2.72
N THR A 31 26.62 -9.45 -1.71
CA THR A 31 25.32 -10.14 -1.64
C THR A 31 24.17 -9.17 -1.26
N SER A 32 24.47 -7.92 -0.88
CA SER A 32 23.51 -6.86 -0.53
C SER A 32 24.22 -5.52 -0.30
N VAL A 33 23.68 -4.38 -0.75
CA VAL A 33 24.15 -3.02 -0.44
C VAL A 33 23.06 -2.27 0.35
N VAL A 34 23.35 -1.66 1.49
CA VAL A 34 22.34 -0.94 2.29
C VAL A 34 22.58 0.57 2.16
N LEU A 35 21.55 1.37 1.93
CA LEU A 35 21.70 2.83 1.77
C LEU A 35 20.77 3.52 2.78
N GLU A 36 21.27 4.22 3.78
CA GLU A 36 20.41 4.98 4.69
C GLU A 36 20.08 6.36 4.10
N LEU A 37 18.79 6.66 3.89
CA LEU A 37 18.33 7.94 3.38
C LEU A 37 17.70 8.80 4.49
N PHE A 38 17.90 10.12 4.40
CA PHE A 38 17.12 11.08 5.17
C PHE A 38 15.87 11.51 4.38
N SER A 39 14.68 11.31 4.95
CA SER A 39 13.36 11.73 4.46
C SER A 39 12.94 11.28 3.05
N ALA A 40 12.12 10.22 2.95
CA ALA A 40 11.70 9.63 1.67
C ALA A 40 10.67 10.45 0.86
N GLY A 41 10.06 11.49 1.42
CA GLY A 41 8.97 12.23 0.77
C GLY A 41 9.37 13.06 -0.47
N LYS A 42 10.66 13.37 -0.66
CA LYS A 42 11.15 14.27 -1.74
C LYS A 42 11.98 13.60 -2.83
N HIS A 43 12.23 12.29 -2.75
CA HIS A 43 13.32 11.68 -3.51
C HIS A 43 12.94 10.45 -4.35
N LYS A 44 11.63 10.22 -4.61
CA LYS A 44 11.16 9.15 -5.53
C LYS A 44 11.79 9.27 -6.92
N ASP A 45 11.92 10.50 -7.42
CA ASP A 45 12.55 10.78 -8.71
C ASP A 45 14.06 10.49 -8.69
N ILE A 46 14.72 10.69 -7.54
CA ILE A 46 16.14 10.38 -7.38
C ILE A 46 16.36 8.86 -7.39
N LEU A 47 15.48 8.11 -6.72
CA LEU A 47 15.54 6.65 -6.69
C LEU A 47 15.32 6.03 -8.08
N GLN A 48 14.35 6.54 -8.84
CA GLN A 48 14.11 6.09 -10.20
C GLN A 48 15.31 6.40 -11.11
N ARG A 49 15.88 7.60 -11.01
CA ARG A 49 17.05 8.00 -11.82
C ARG A 49 18.31 7.21 -11.48
N LEU A 50 18.53 6.86 -10.21
CA LEU A 50 19.64 5.99 -9.80
C LEU A 50 19.47 4.58 -10.39
N SER A 51 18.26 4.03 -10.34
CA SER A 51 17.94 2.74 -10.97
C SER A 51 18.20 2.78 -12.47
N ASP A 52 17.68 3.79 -13.17
CA ASP A 52 17.84 3.93 -14.62
C ASP A 52 19.31 4.09 -15.03
N PHE A 53 20.08 4.89 -14.27
CA PHE A 53 21.52 5.10 -14.51
C PHE A 53 22.34 3.81 -14.35
N LEU A 54 22.08 3.02 -13.31
CA LEU A 54 22.80 1.76 -13.08
C LEU A 54 22.51 0.74 -14.19
N ILE A 55 21.25 0.69 -14.66
CA ILE A 55 20.84 -0.16 -15.78
C ILE A 55 21.51 0.28 -17.09
N GLU A 56 21.54 1.59 -17.38
CA GLU A 56 22.13 2.13 -18.61
C GLU A 56 23.65 1.95 -18.64
N LYS A 57 24.34 2.25 -17.54
CA LYS A 57 25.79 2.26 -17.48
C LYS A 57 26.41 0.86 -17.35
N TYR A 58 25.68 -0.09 -16.77
CA TYR A 58 26.16 -1.45 -16.51
C TYR A 58 25.14 -2.51 -16.95
N PRO A 59 24.89 -2.66 -18.27
CA PRO A 59 23.89 -3.58 -18.80
C PRO A 59 24.20 -5.07 -18.53
N GLU A 60 25.45 -5.37 -18.17
CA GLU A 60 25.95 -6.72 -17.86
C GLU A 60 25.65 -7.16 -16.41
N LEU A 61 25.29 -6.22 -15.52
CA LEU A 61 24.90 -6.56 -14.15
C LEU A 61 23.54 -7.29 -14.19
N PRO A 62 23.37 -8.44 -13.52
CA PRO A 62 22.11 -9.19 -13.49
C PRO A 62 21.16 -8.56 -12.47
N VAL A 63 20.89 -7.26 -12.59
CA VAL A 63 19.98 -6.55 -11.68
C VAL A 63 18.55 -6.78 -12.17
N GLU A 64 17.93 -7.89 -11.77
CA GLU A 64 16.52 -8.13 -12.10
C GLU A 64 15.55 -7.24 -11.29
N ALA A 65 15.94 -6.77 -10.10
CA ALA A 65 15.13 -5.82 -9.32
C ALA A 65 15.94 -5.09 -8.25
N VAL A 66 15.77 -3.76 -8.15
CA VAL A 66 16.15 -2.97 -6.98
C VAL A 66 14.94 -2.94 -6.04
N PHE A 67 15.00 -3.70 -4.95
CA PHE A 67 13.98 -3.59 -3.90
C PHE A 67 14.28 -2.36 -3.04
N VAL A 68 13.25 -1.56 -2.79
CA VAL A 68 13.30 -0.42 -1.87
C VAL A 68 12.27 -0.68 -0.78
N THR A 69 12.74 -1.03 0.42
CA THR A 69 11.90 -1.00 1.61
C THR A 69 12.23 0.26 2.41
N THR A 70 11.20 0.84 3.02
CA THR A 70 11.34 1.95 3.97
C THR A 70 10.85 1.43 5.32
N SER A 71 11.66 1.59 6.37
CA SER A 71 11.19 1.40 7.75
C SER A 71 11.51 2.67 8.54
N PRO A 72 10.52 3.23 9.27
CA PRO A 72 10.77 4.38 10.11
C PRO A 72 11.68 3.98 11.28
N VAL A 73 12.81 4.67 11.42
CA VAL A 73 13.68 4.53 12.60
C VAL A 73 13.36 5.68 13.55
N ARG A 74 12.77 5.38 14.71
CA ARG A 74 12.59 6.37 15.78
C ARG A 74 13.91 6.52 16.55
N GLU A 75 14.56 7.67 16.41
CA GLU A 75 15.52 8.20 17.39
C GLU A 75 14.98 9.54 17.90
N ASP A 76 15.32 9.86 19.16
CA ASP A 76 14.79 10.98 19.92
C ASP A 76 14.74 12.32 19.15
N ASP A 77 13.57 12.96 19.27
CA ASP A 77 13.22 14.38 19.12
C ASP A 77 13.43 15.18 17.83
N ASP A 78 14.08 14.72 16.77
CA ASP A 78 13.85 15.32 15.44
C ASP A 78 14.46 14.50 14.28
N VAL A 79 13.73 14.47 13.16
CA VAL A 79 14.03 13.87 11.84
C VAL A 79 13.61 12.40 11.61
N ASP A 80 12.58 12.24 10.76
CA ASP A 80 12.19 10.98 10.09
C ASP A 80 13.36 10.40 9.27
N LYS A 81 14.14 9.48 9.85
CA LYS A 81 15.13 8.68 9.11
C LYS A 81 14.43 7.54 8.38
N THR A 82 14.77 7.36 7.10
CA THR A 82 14.26 6.27 6.26
C THR A 82 15.41 5.39 5.78
N THR A 83 15.56 4.21 6.37
CA THR A 83 16.56 3.25 5.88
C THR A 83 16.10 2.66 4.54
N LEU A 84 16.93 2.77 3.50
CA LEU A 84 16.79 2.08 2.20
C LEU A 84 17.64 0.79 2.25
N VAL A 85 17.11 -0.33 1.81
CA VAL A 85 17.89 -1.57 1.67
C VAL A 85 17.90 -1.98 0.21
N MET A 86 19.04 -1.90 -0.47
CA MET A 86 19.22 -2.32 -1.87
C MET A 86 19.78 -3.76 -1.92
N MET A 87 18.91 -4.75 -2.12
CA MET A 87 19.38 -6.13 -2.35
C MET A 87 19.76 -6.32 -3.82
N ILE A 88 21.03 -6.63 -4.08
CA ILE A 88 21.53 -7.13 -5.37
C ILE A 88 21.63 -8.65 -5.20
N LEU A 89 20.79 -9.42 -5.90
CA LEU A 89 20.82 -10.88 -5.87
C LEU A 89 21.73 -11.39 -6.98
N GLU A 90 22.79 -12.12 -6.62
CA GLU A 90 23.59 -12.87 -7.60
C GLU A 90 22.89 -14.17 -8.00
N ASN A 91 22.89 -14.44 -9.30
CA ASN A 91 22.37 -15.67 -9.90
C ASN A 91 23.06 -16.92 -9.31
N SER A 92 22.31 -17.76 -8.61
CA SER A 92 22.66 -19.19 -8.48
C SER A 92 21.75 -19.97 -9.44
N GLU A 93 22.29 -20.25 -10.62
CA GLU A 93 21.85 -21.24 -11.61
C GLU A 93 20.33 -21.52 -11.72
N VAL A 94 19.61 -20.70 -12.49
CA VAL A 94 18.31 -21.12 -13.05
C VAL A 94 18.56 -21.68 -14.46
N THR A 95 18.79 -22.99 -14.53
CA THR A 95 18.70 -23.73 -15.78
C THR A 95 17.22 -23.91 -16.14
N ASP A 96 16.81 -23.19 -17.19
CA ASP A 96 15.79 -23.57 -18.17
C ASP A 96 14.59 -24.42 -17.69
N VAL A 97 13.69 -23.81 -16.92
CA VAL A 97 12.27 -24.18 -16.95
C VAL A 97 11.41 -22.92 -16.98
N GLY A 98 11.35 -22.32 -18.17
CA GLY A 98 10.22 -21.54 -18.66
C GLY A 98 9.85 -20.27 -17.89
N SER A 99 10.35 -19.13 -18.37
CA SER A 99 9.54 -17.92 -18.64
C SER A 99 8.36 -17.59 -17.69
N LYS A 100 8.54 -17.74 -16.38
CA LYS A 100 7.71 -17.06 -15.38
C LYS A 100 8.30 -15.68 -15.21
N LYS A 101 7.85 -14.75 -16.07
CA LYS A 101 8.00 -13.31 -15.90
C LYS A 101 7.79 -12.95 -14.42
N PHE A 102 8.86 -12.55 -13.74
CA PHE A 102 8.76 -11.80 -12.49
C PHE A 102 8.02 -10.50 -12.84
N ARG A 103 6.71 -10.48 -12.58
CA ARG A 103 5.95 -9.24 -12.59
C ARG A 103 6.39 -8.47 -11.35
N SER A 104 6.99 -7.30 -11.56
CA SER A 104 7.17 -6.30 -10.51
C SER A 104 5.88 -6.19 -9.70
N VAL A 105 5.97 -6.08 -8.37
CA VAL A 105 4.79 -5.95 -7.49
C VAL A 105 3.87 -4.79 -7.93
N SER A 106 4.41 -3.83 -8.69
CA SER A 106 3.68 -2.72 -9.34
C SER A 106 2.74 -3.12 -10.49
N GLU A 107 2.82 -4.34 -11.03
CA GLU A 107 1.93 -4.86 -12.10
C GLU A 107 0.89 -5.87 -11.58
N ALA A 108 0.98 -6.28 -10.31
CA ALA A 108 0.03 -7.20 -9.72
C ALA A 108 -1.33 -6.52 -9.58
N LYS A 109 -2.36 -7.10 -10.21
CA LYS A 109 -3.71 -6.54 -10.13
C LYS A 109 -4.37 -6.75 -8.77
N GLN A 110 -3.99 -7.83 -8.09
CA GLN A 110 -4.57 -8.23 -6.81
C GLN A 110 -3.50 -8.20 -5.72
N ASP A 111 -3.89 -7.74 -4.54
CA ASP A 111 -3.09 -7.80 -3.33
C ASP A 111 -2.92 -9.27 -2.93
N PRO A 112 -1.68 -9.78 -2.77
CA PRO A 112 -1.44 -11.20 -2.55
C PRO A 112 -1.97 -11.71 -1.21
N LEU A 113 -2.15 -10.83 -0.22
CA LEU A 113 -2.70 -11.20 1.07
C LEU A 113 -4.23 -11.31 1.00
N SER A 114 -4.91 -10.24 0.60
CA SER A 114 -6.38 -10.11 0.68
C SER A 114 -7.13 -10.59 -0.59
N GLY A 115 -6.44 -10.71 -1.72
CA GLY A 115 -7.01 -11.10 -3.01
C GLY A 115 -7.92 -10.06 -3.66
N VAL A 116 -8.10 -8.88 -3.05
CA VAL A 116 -8.78 -7.73 -3.67
C VAL A 116 -7.80 -6.91 -4.50
N TYR A 117 -8.25 -5.84 -5.16
CA TYR A 117 -7.32 -5.02 -5.96
C TYR A 117 -6.20 -4.41 -5.12
N THR A 118 -5.02 -4.28 -5.72
CA THR A 118 -3.93 -3.50 -5.14
C THR A 118 -4.30 -2.01 -5.13
N ARG A 119 -3.58 -1.23 -4.32
CA ARG A 119 -3.70 0.23 -4.29
C ARG A 119 -3.63 0.83 -5.70
N THR A 120 -2.64 0.43 -6.49
CA THR A 120 -2.46 0.94 -7.86
C THR A 120 -3.65 0.65 -8.76
N GLU A 121 -4.24 -0.56 -8.68
CA GLU A 121 -5.40 -0.86 -9.52
C GLU A 121 -6.68 -0.20 -9.03
N ILE A 122 -6.92 -0.11 -7.71
CA ILE A 122 -8.12 0.55 -7.21
C ILE A 122 -8.08 2.07 -7.45
N GLU A 123 -6.90 2.71 -7.38
CA GLU A 123 -6.69 4.10 -7.79
C GLU A 123 -7.07 4.31 -9.27
N ARG A 124 -6.64 3.40 -10.17
CA ARG A 124 -7.00 3.47 -11.59
C ARG A 124 -8.51 3.35 -11.82
N VAL A 125 -9.20 2.49 -11.07
CA VAL A 125 -10.66 2.34 -11.15
C VAL A 125 -11.36 3.58 -10.57
N PHE A 126 -10.85 4.14 -9.48
CA PHE A 126 -11.39 5.34 -8.85
C PHE A 126 -11.32 6.55 -9.78
N VAL A 127 -10.18 6.79 -10.43
CA VAL A 127 -10.02 7.88 -11.40
C VAL A 127 -11.07 7.79 -12.51
N LYS A 128 -11.25 6.60 -13.10
CA LYS A 128 -12.27 6.40 -14.14
C LYS A 128 -13.69 6.65 -13.63
N LEU A 129 -13.98 6.21 -12.39
CA LEU A 129 -15.30 6.41 -11.80
C LEU A 129 -15.60 7.89 -11.55
N VAL A 130 -14.59 8.68 -11.19
CA VAL A 130 -14.70 10.15 -11.06
C VAL A 130 -14.85 10.83 -12.42
N GLU A 131 -14.15 10.36 -13.46
CA GLU A 131 -14.34 10.84 -14.85
C GLU A 131 -15.76 10.55 -15.38
N GLU A 132 -16.37 9.44 -14.93
CA GLU A 132 -17.76 9.06 -15.23
C GLU A 132 -18.80 9.75 -14.33
N ALA A 133 -18.37 10.63 -13.41
CA ALA A 133 -19.26 11.30 -12.47
C ALA A 133 -20.33 12.12 -13.21
N GLY A 134 -21.60 11.94 -12.81
CA GLY A 134 -22.76 12.60 -13.41
C GLY A 134 -23.43 11.80 -14.52
N VAL A 135 -22.83 10.68 -14.96
CA VAL A 135 -23.54 9.65 -15.75
C VAL A 135 -24.27 8.68 -14.82
N LEU A 136 -23.62 8.29 -13.73
CA LEU A 136 -24.18 7.42 -12.69
C LEU A 136 -23.83 7.98 -11.30
N ASN A 137 -24.76 7.86 -10.36
CA ASN A 137 -24.48 8.18 -8.96
C ASN A 137 -23.58 7.10 -8.38
N SER A 138 -22.47 7.50 -7.78
CA SER A 138 -21.46 6.59 -7.25
C SER A 138 -20.93 7.12 -5.93
N ALA A 139 -20.35 6.25 -5.11
CA ALA A 139 -19.80 6.63 -3.82
C ALA A 139 -18.40 6.04 -3.61
N LEU A 140 -17.58 6.79 -2.89
CA LEU A 140 -16.33 6.30 -2.32
C LEU A 140 -16.58 5.99 -0.84
N VAL A 141 -16.18 4.80 -0.42
CA VAL A 141 -16.16 4.39 0.99
C VAL A 141 -14.75 3.94 1.35
N LEU A 142 -14.21 4.51 2.42
CA LEU A 142 -12.99 4.05 3.07
C LEU A 142 -13.37 3.28 4.33
N LEU A 143 -12.74 2.12 4.50
CA LEU A 143 -12.91 1.24 5.65
C LEU A 143 -11.55 1.03 6.28
N ASP A 144 -11.48 1.08 7.59
CA ASP A 144 -10.27 0.80 8.35
C ASP A 144 -10.58 -0.16 9.51
N ILE A 145 -9.83 -1.27 9.59
CA ILE A 145 -10.03 -2.28 10.63
C ILE A 145 -9.54 -1.71 11.96
N ASP A 146 -10.44 -1.66 12.93
CA ASP A 146 -10.14 -1.03 14.20
C ASP A 146 -9.11 -1.84 15.00
N ARG A 147 -8.02 -1.18 15.40
CA ARG A 147 -7.01 -1.72 16.33
C ARG A 147 -6.29 -2.97 15.80
N LEU A 148 -6.10 -3.09 14.48
CA LEU A 148 -5.37 -4.20 13.89
C LEU A 148 -3.91 -4.26 14.38
N ASP A 149 -3.30 -3.11 14.65
CA ASP A 149 -2.01 -2.97 15.32
C ASP A 149 -1.97 -3.71 16.67
N GLN A 150 -3.01 -3.54 17.50
CA GLN A 150 -3.11 -4.20 18.81
C GLN A 150 -3.31 -5.71 18.68
N ILE A 151 -4.07 -6.15 17.68
CA ILE A 151 -4.22 -7.58 17.35
C ILE A 151 -2.86 -8.16 16.97
N ASN A 152 -2.10 -7.49 16.11
CA ASN A 152 -0.76 -7.92 15.70
C ASN A 152 0.21 -8.00 16.89
N VAL A 153 0.18 -7.01 17.79
CA VAL A 153 1.02 -7.02 18.99
C VAL A 153 0.64 -8.16 19.94
N SER A 154 -0.65 -8.44 20.09
CA SER A 154 -1.14 -9.41 21.08
C SER A 154 -1.10 -10.86 20.61
N LEU A 155 -1.34 -11.09 19.31
CA LEU A 155 -1.55 -12.42 18.73
C LEU A 155 -0.60 -12.73 17.55
N GLY A 156 0.25 -11.76 17.17
CA GLY A 156 1.19 -11.89 16.06
C GLY A 156 0.62 -11.46 14.72
N HIS A 157 1.52 -11.23 13.75
CA HIS A 157 1.15 -10.77 12.40
C HIS A 157 0.26 -11.77 11.64
N ASP A 158 0.42 -13.07 11.87
CA ASP A 158 -0.42 -14.09 11.24
C ASP A 158 -1.91 -13.92 11.58
N ALA A 159 -2.21 -13.45 12.80
CA ALA A 159 -3.57 -13.16 13.25
C ALA A 159 -4.15 -11.92 12.54
N GLY A 160 -3.38 -10.84 12.43
CA GLY A 160 -3.82 -9.66 11.68
C GLY A 160 -4.00 -9.95 10.19
N ASP A 161 -3.09 -10.73 9.60
CA ASP A 161 -3.20 -11.19 8.22
C ASP A 161 -4.46 -12.04 7.99
N TYR A 162 -4.82 -12.88 8.95
CA TYR A 162 -6.08 -13.62 8.93
C TYR A 162 -7.29 -12.68 8.98
N VAL A 163 -7.28 -11.68 9.86
CA VAL A 163 -8.35 -10.66 9.95
C VAL A 163 -8.49 -9.91 8.63
N ILE A 164 -7.39 -9.47 8.01
CA ILE A 164 -7.40 -8.78 6.71
C ILE A 164 -8.05 -9.66 5.63
N ARG A 165 -7.63 -10.92 5.52
CA ARG A 165 -8.19 -11.87 4.53
C ARG A 165 -9.69 -12.05 4.71
N LYS A 166 -10.10 -12.32 5.95
CA LYS A 166 -11.49 -12.61 6.30
C LYS A 166 -12.38 -11.37 6.10
N THR A 167 -11.90 -10.18 6.47
CA THR A 167 -12.58 -8.91 6.19
C THR A 167 -12.77 -8.69 4.69
N ALA A 168 -11.73 -8.91 3.88
CA ALA A 168 -11.84 -8.81 2.43
C ALA A 168 -12.88 -9.79 1.85
N ASP A 169 -12.93 -11.03 2.36
CA ASP A 169 -13.93 -12.03 1.96
C ASP A 169 -15.36 -11.63 2.34
N ILE A 170 -15.57 -11.09 3.55
CA ILE A 170 -16.87 -10.55 3.98
C ILE A 170 -17.34 -9.47 3.02
N ILE A 171 -16.48 -8.51 2.70
CA ILE A 171 -16.84 -7.40 1.83
C ILE A 171 -17.20 -7.91 0.43
N LYS A 172 -16.38 -8.78 -0.16
CA LYS A 172 -16.65 -9.39 -1.48
C LYS A 172 -17.98 -10.14 -1.54
N GLN A 173 -18.43 -10.76 -0.45
CA GLN A 173 -19.72 -11.47 -0.41
C GLN A 173 -20.93 -10.52 -0.35
N ILE A 174 -20.74 -9.29 0.13
CA ILE A 174 -21.81 -8.29 0.26
C ILE A 174 -21.91 -7.41 -1.00
N LEU A 175 -20.77 -7.09 -1.60
CA LEU A 175 -20.67 -6.26 -2.79
C LEU A 175 -21.28 -6.94 -4.02
N ARG A 176 -21.81 -6.12 -4.94
CA ARG A 176 -22.28 -6.56 -6.25
C ARG A 176 -21.11 -6.64 -7.23
N ASP A 177 -21.30 -7.32 -8.36
CA ASP A 177 -20.28 -7.42 -9.42
C ASP A 177 -19.85 -6.05 -9.99
N SER A 178 -20.71 -5.03 -9.89
CA SER A 178 -20.43 -3.65 -10.32
C SER A 178 -19.56 -2.87 -9.34
N ASP A 179 -19.57 -3.28 -8.07
CA ASP A 179 -18.84 -2.61 -7.00
C ASP A 179 -17.42 -3.17 -6.95
N VAL A 180 -16.47 -2.33 -6.50
CA VAL A 180 -15.06 -2.70 -6.53
C VAL A 180 -14.43 -2.44 -5.17
N ILE A 181 -13.64 -3.39 -4.69
CA ILE A 181 -12.83 -3.25 -3.49
C ILE A 181 -11.34 -3.36 -3.84
N GLY A 182 -10.53 -2.53 -3.20
CA GLY A 182 -9.09 -2.65 -3.17
C GLY A 182 -8.52 -2.39 -1.79
N ARG A 183 -7.33 -2.94 -1.54
CA ARG A 183 -6.55 -2.66 -0.35
C ARG A 183 -5.75 -1.39 -0.57
N TRP A 184 -6.06 -0.36 0.21
CA TRP A 184 -5.45 0.97 0.07
C TRP A 184 -4.10 1.03 0.78
N GLU A 185 -4.08 0.60 2.05
CA GLU A 185 -2.93 0.58 2.94
C GLU A 185 -2.94 -0.71 3.78
N SER A 186 -2.10 -0.82 4.81
CA SER A 186 -1.95 -2.03 5.64
C SER A 186 -3.29 -2.56 6.17
N GLU A 187 -4.10 -1.70 6.77
CA GLU A 187 -5.38 -2.05 7.41
C GLU A 187 -6.60 -1.36 6.76
N LYS A 188 -6.36 -0.48 5.78
CA LYS A 188 -7.37 0.34 5.13
C LYS A 188 -7.76 -0.22 3.76
N PHE A 189 -9.05 -0.27 3.49
CA PHE A 189 -9.66 -0.64 2.22
C PHE A 189 -10.38 0.54 1.58
N MET A 190 -10.37 0.56 0.24
CA MET A 190 -11.17 1.45 -0.58
C MET A 190 -12.25 0.64 -1.28
N ILE A 191 -13.49 1.09 -1.16
CA ILE A 191 -14.66 0.50 -1.82
C ILE A 191 -15.30 1.57 -2.72
N LEU A 192 -15.54 1.19 -3.97
CA LEU A 192 -16.17 2.02 -4.98
C LEU A 192 -17.54 1.42 -5.29
N LEU A 193 -18.59 2.12 -4.89
CA LEU A 193 -19.98 1.71 -5.11
C LEU A 193 -20.53 2.41 -6.35
N ARG A 194 -21.18 1.66 -7.24
CA ARG A 194 -21.78 2.17 -8.48
C ARG A 194 -23.30 2.12 -8.41
N ASP A 195 -23.95 3.11 -9.01
CA ASP A 195 -25.41 3.23 -9.07
C ASP A 195 -26.04 3.24 -7.67
N VAL A 196 -25.52 4.13 -6.81
CA VAL A 196 -25.95 4.30 -5.42
C VAL A 196 -26.21 5.76 -5.08
N ASP A 197 -27.19 6.00 -4.22
CA ASP A 197 -27.40 7.26 -3.52
C ASP A 197 -26.87 7.18 -2.07
N ALA A 198 -27.09 8.24 -1.29
CA ALA A 198 -26.62 8.31 0.09
C ALA A 198 -27.24 7.22 0.99
N GLU A 199 -28.53 6.92 0.80
CA GLU A 199 -29.23 5.88 1.56
C GLU A 199 -28.68 4.49 1.24
N SER A 200 -28.51 4.17 -0.04
CA SER A 200 -27.93 2.91 -0.50
C SER A 200 -26.48 2.76 -0.06
N THR A 201 -25.69 3.83 -0.13
CA THR A 201 -24.30 3.86 0.35
C THR A 201 -24.23 3.57 1.84
N THR A 202 -25.11 4.19 2.63
CA THR A 202 -25.21 3.96 4.08
C THR A 202 -25.61 2.51 4.36
N SER A 203 -26.64 2.01 3.67
CA SER A 203 -27.14 0.65 3.85
C SER A 203 -26.08 -0.41 3.56
N VAL A 204 -25.34 -0.29 2.46
CA VAL A 204 -24.26 -1.24 2.12
C VAL A 204 -23.12 -1.16 3.14
N SER A 205 -22.72 0.05 3.53
CA SER A 205 -21.62 0.24 4.48
C SER A 205 -21.95 -0.29 5.88
N GLU A 206 -23.16 -0.02 6.38
CA GLU A 206 -23.64 -0.56 7.66
C GLU A 206 -23.75 -2.09 7.62
N ARG A 207 -24.25 -2.67 6.52
CA ARG A 207 -24.29 -4.14 6.37
C ARG A 207 -22.91 -4.76 6.44
N ILE A 208 -21.90 -4.14 5.82
CA ILE A 208 -20.51 -4.61 5.93
C ILE A 208 -20.01 -4.48 7.37
N ARG A 209 -20.24 -3.32 8.00
CA ARG A 209 -19.83 -3.06 9.38
C ARG A 209 -20.41 -4.07 10.36
N GLU A 210 -21.73 -4.25 10.35
CA GLU A 210 -22.44 -5.22 11.19
C GLU A 210 -21.96 -6.64 10.93
N LYS A 211 -21.69 -6.99 9.66
CA LYS A 211 -21.19 -8.32 9.32
C LYS A 211 -19.77 -8.55 9.85
N ILE A 212 -18.89 -7.55 9.82
CA ILE A 212 -17.56 -7.65 10.44
C ILE A 212 -17.70 -7.80 11.95
N GLU A 213 -18.48 -6.94 12.61
CA GLU A 213 -18.69 -6.97 14.07
C GLU A 213 -19.23 -8.32 14.58
N THR A 214 -20.08 -8.98 13.78
CA THR A 214 -20.74 -10.23 14.18
C THR A 214 -20.07 -11.50 13.64
N GLU A 215 -19.03 -11.38 12.81
CA GLU A 215 -18.33 -12.54 12.26
C GLU A 215 -17.41 -13.18 13.31
N ASP A 216 -17.33 -14.50 13.28
CA ASP A 216 -16.35 -15.25 14.05
C ASP A 216 -14.97 -15.19 13.37
N PHE A 217 -14.05 -14.42 13.96
CA PHE A 217 -12.63 -14.38 13.56
C PHE A 217 -11.76 -15.38 14.35
N ALA A 218 -12.36 -16.51 14.74
CA ALA A 218 -11.73 -17.60 15.48
C ALA A 218 -11.14 -17.12 16.82
N ASP A 219 -9.81 -17.06 16.92
CA ASP A 219 -9.13 -16.68 18.16
C ASP A 219 -9.09 -15.15 18.38
N VAL A 220 -9.43 -14.35 17.35
CA VAL A 220 -9.47 -12.89 17.45
C VAL A 220 -10.88 -12.44 17.82
N LYS A 221 -11.01 -11.78 18.98
CA LYS A 221 -12.27 -11.28 19.49
C LYS A 221 -12.48 -9.80 19.18
N ASP A 222 -13.74 -9.40 19.11
CA ASP A 222 -14.18 -8.01 19.03
C ASP A 222 -13.57 -7.25 17.84
N VAL A 223 -13.46 -7.91 16.68
CA VAL A 223 -13.01 -7.28 15.44
C VAL A 223 -14.11 -6.36 14.93
N THR A 224 -13.79 -5.06 14.81
CA THR A 224 -14.69 -4.05 14.25
C THR A 224 -13.98 -3.26 13.16
N ALA A 225 -14.74 -2.46 12.41
CA ALA A 225 -14.17 -1.53 11.44
C ALA A 225 -14.93 -0.20 11.45
N SER A 226 -14.19 0.87 11.18
CA SER A 226 -14.74 2.22 11.02
C SER A 226 -14.83 2.58 9.55
N PHE A 227 -15.87 3.33 9.17
CA PHE A 227 -16.19 3.64 7.79
C PHE A 227 -16.39 5.14 7.59
N GLY A 228 -15.81 5.68 6.52
CA GLY A 228 -16.04 7.04 6.04
C GLY A 228 -16.42 7.05 4.58
N ALA A 229 -17.49 7.75 4.23
CA ALA A 229 -17.96 7.78 2.85
C ALA A 229 -18.26 9.18 2.34
N THR A 230 -18.33 9.31 1.02
CA THR A 230 -18.82 10.48 0.32
C THR A 230 -19.41 10.08 -1.03
N LEU A 231 -20.37 10.85 -1.54
CA LEU A 231 -20.82 10.69 -2.92
C LEU A 231 -19.79 11.29 -3.88
N ILE A 232 -19.52 10.58 -4.97
CA ILE A 232 -18.69 11.08 -6.07
C ILE A 232 -19.47 12.19 -6.76
N THR A 233 -19.06 13.43 -6.49
CA THR A 233 -19.75 14.63 -6.97
C THR A 233 -19.12 15.11 -8.27
N PRO A 234 -19.91 15.35 -9.34
CA PRO A 234 -19.39 15.87 -10.60
C PRO A 234 -18.63 17.19 -10.40
N GLY A 235 -17.44 17.28 -11.01
CA GLY A 235 -16.60 18.47 -10.97
C GLY A 235 -15.63 18.55 -9.79
N LEU A 236 -15.67 17.62 -8.83
CA LEU A 236 -14.61 17.47 -7.82
C LEU A 236 -13.48 16.57 -8.34
N SER A 237 -12.26 16.85 -7.91
CA SER A 237 -11.10 16.02 -8.17
C SER A 237 -11.11 14.74 -7.33
N CYS A 238 -10.31 13.74 -7.73
CA CYS A 238 -10.11 12.52 -6.94
C CYS A 238 -9.59 12.82 -5.53
N GLU A 239 -8.71 13.82 -5.39
CA GLU A 239 -8.13 14.25 -4.12
C GLU A 239 -9.22 14.82 -3.20
N GLU A 240 -10.03 15.75 -3.67
CA GLU A 240 -11.13 16.34 -2.89
C GLU A 240 -12.16 15.29 -2.44
N ILE A 241 -12.48 14.33 -3.30
CA ILE A 241 -13.38 13.22 -2.97
C ILE A 241 -12.75 12.31 -1.92
N PHE A 242 -11.48 11.94 -2.09
CA PHE A 242 -10.76 11.11 -1.13
C PHE A 242 -10.66 11.79 0.24
N GLU A 243 -10.28 13.07 0.29
CA GLU A 243 -10.18 13.84 1.53
C GLU A 243 -11.51 13.91 2.30
N LYS A 244 -12.65 14.00 1.60
CA LYS A 244 -13.97 13.95 2.23
C LYS A 244 -14.24 12.59 2.87
N ALA A 245 -13.98 11.50 2.15
CA ALA A 245 -14.16 10.15 2.70
C ALA A 245 -13.22 9.88 3.88
N ASP A 246 -11.97 10.32 3.80
CA ASP A 246 -10.98 10.14 4.87
C ASP A 246 -11.32 10.98 6.10
N ARG A 247 -11.84 12.20 5.92
CA ARG A 247 -12.37 13.01 7.03
C ARG A 247 -13.57 12.35 7.70
N ALA A 248 -14.49 11.79 6.92
CA ALA A 248 -15.61 11.03 7.47
C ALA A 248 -15.10 9.81 8.27
N LEU A 249 -14.09 9.10 7.76
CA LEU A 249 -13.48 7.96 8.44
C LEU A 249 -12.81 8.37 9.76
N ALA A 250 -12.12 9.52 9.76
CA ALA A 250 -11.54 10.09 10.97
C ALA A 250 -12.63 10.41 12.00
N MET A 251 -13.74 11.02 11.58
CA MET A 251 -14.91 11.25 12.45
C MET A 251 -15.46 9.95 13.02
N ALA A 252 -15.54 8.88 12.23
CA ALA A 252 -15.99 7.57 12.72
C ALA A 252 -15.06 7.02 13.82
N LYS A 253 -13.75 7.14 13.62
CA LYS A 253 -12.74 6.72 14.60
C LYS A 253 -12.78 7.55 15.89
N GLU A 254 -12.95 8.86 15.77
CA GLU A 254 -13.04 9.80 16.90
C GLU A 254 -14.35 9.63 17.69
N ASN A 255 -15.45 9.34 17.00
CA ASN A 255 -16.78 9.13 17.59
C ASN A 255 -16.97 7.71 18.16
N GLY A 256 -15.88 7.01 18.48
CA GLY A 256 -15.93 5.74 19.21
C GLY A 256 -15.67 4.49 18.37
N ARG A 257 -15.30 4.62 17.09
CA ARG A 257 -15.06 3.49 16.16
C ARG A 257 -16.30 2.63 15.92
N ASN A 258 -16.15 1.54 15.17
CA ASN A 258 -17.24 0.61 14.84
C ASN A 258 -18.52 1.34 14.37
N ARG A 259 -18.36 2.25 13.42
CA ARG A 259 -19.46 3.09 12.93
C ARG A 259 -19.20 3.60 11.51
N PHE A 260 -20.27 4.07 10.90
CA PHE A 260 -20.26 4.74 9.61
C PHE A 260 -20.49 6.25 9.78
N GLU A 261 -19.72 7.04 9.04
CA GLU A 261 -19.92 8.48 8.89
C GLU A 261 -19.86 8.85 7.39
N MET A 262 -20.57 9.89 6.99
CA MET A 262 -20.63 10.34 5.59
C MET A 262 -20.60 11.86 5.47
N LEU A 263 -19.90 12.38 4.45
CA LEU A 263 -19.75 13.82 4.16
C LEU A 263 -20.03 14.18 2.69
#